data_AF-A0A381PQ42-F1
#
_entry.id   AF-A0A381PQ42-F1
#
_cell.length_a   1.000
_cell.length_b   1.000
_cell.length_c   1.000
_cell.angle_alpha   90.00
_cell.angle_beta   90.00
_cell.angle_gamma   90.00
#
_symmetry.space_group_name_H-M   'P 1'
#
loop_
_entity.id
_entity.type
_entity.pdbx_description
1 polymer ?
#
loop_
_entity_poly.entity_id
_entity_poly.type
_entity_poly.pdbx_seq_one_letter_code
_entity_poly.pdbx_strand_id
1 'polypeptide(L)'
;MKKYRNTLFILLITFFAQSIVLTQTNSNYSVSLYGKINFCNITLEEKIIFTPIGAGEMLFETLKYDKNSFGEKNLILFLLSGNPIAIQDAKWEKDMELLDEMSCEIRFLEANEETINTIDMVLYRLDIKKSNTTTTKDMDILNKIFLNSSVIKVWTNKEKKTIIKISIMYNGLEYVVTSNA
;
A
#
# COMPACT_ATOMS: atom_id res chain seq x y z
N MET A 1 1.39 -12.39 -52.12
CA MET A 1 1.56 -11.61 -50.87
C MET A 1 0.50 -11.99 -49.81
N LYS A 2 0.58 -13.19 -49.21
CA LYS A 2 -0.44 -13.71 -48.26
C LYS A 2 0.14 -14.32 -46.97
N LYS A 3 1.36 -13.93 -46.55
CA LYS A 3 2.02 -14.50 -45.35
C LYS A 3 2.32 -13.52 -44.21
N TYR A 4 2.04 -12.22 -44.35
CA TYR A 4 2.34 -11.22 -43.31
C TYR A 4 1.14 -10.82 -42.44
N ARG A 5 -0.09 -11.18 -42.80
CA ARG A 5 -1.29 -10.81 -42.02
C ARG A 5 -1.40 -11.55 -40.69
N ASN A 6 -0.98 -12.81 -40.61
CA ASN A 6 -1.07 -13.58 -39.36
C ASN A 6 0.04 -13.24 -38.37
N THR A 7 1.23 -12.84 -38.84
CA THR A 7 2.36 -12.50 -37.97
C THR A 7 2.15 -11.17 -37.25
N LEU A 8 1.53 -10.18 -37.90
CA LEU A 8 1.20 -8.90 -37.29
C LEU A 8 0.12 -9.05 -36.19
N PHE A 9 -0.87 -9.91 -36.41
CA PHE A 9 -1.93 -10.19 -35.44
C PHE A 9 -1.40 -10.93 -34.20
N ILE A 10 -0.47 -11.87 -34.37
CA ILE A 10 0.17 -12.58 -33.25
C ILE A 10 1.04 -11.60 -32.43
N LEU A 11 1.75 -10.68 -33.08
CA LEU A 11 2.59 -9.68 -32.40
C LEU A 11 1.74 -8.69 -31.59
N LEU A 12 0.57 -8.29 -32.09
CA LEU A 12 -0.36 -7.43 -31.37
C LEU A 12 -0.89 -8.11 -30.10
N ILE A 13 -1.27 -9.39 -30.19
CA ILE A 13 -1.78 -10.16 -29.03
C ILE A 13 -0.69 -10.32 -27.96
N THR A 14 0.57 -10.52 -28.36
CA THR A 14 1.70 -10.54 -27.40
C THR A 14 2.01 -9.17 -26.79
N PHE A 15 1.73 -8.07 -27.49
CA PHE A 15 1.91 -6.71 -26.95
C PHE A 15 0.83 -6.37 -25.91
N PHE A 16 -0.42 -6.78 -26.14
CA PHE A 16 -1.51 -6.61 -25.16
C PHE A 16 -1.47 -7.61 -23.99
N ALA A 17 -0.73 -8.72 -24.12
CA ALA A 17 -0.50 -9.66 -23.01
C ALA A 17 0.56 -9.15 -22.01
N GLN A 18 1.37 -8.14 -22.37
CA GLN A 18 2.34 -7.52 -21.47
C GLN A 18 1.82 -6.24 -20.79
N SER A 19 0.73 -5.65 -21.30
CA SER A 19 -0.05 -4.73 -20.50
C SER A 19 -0.85 -5.55 -19.48
N ILE A 20 -0.20 -5.91 -18.37
CA ILE A 20 -0.93 -6.01 -17.11
C ILE A 20 -1.47 -4.61 -16.89
N VAL A 21 -2.63 -4.32 -17.49
CA VAL A 21 -3.52 -3.34 -16.91
C VAL A 21 -3.73 -3.90 -15.51
N LEU A 22 -3.11 -3.28 -14.52
CA LEU A 22 -3.50 -3.45 -13.13
C LEU A 22 -5.00 -3.18 -13.19
N THR A 23 -5.82 -4.23 -13.24
CA THR A 23 -7.25 -4.09 -13.01
C THR A 23 -7.34 -3.75 -11.55
N GLN A 24 -7.11 -2.48 -11.22
CA GLN A 24 -7.39 -1.94 -9.92
C GLN A 24 -8.90 -2.08 -9.78
N THR A 25 -9.30 -3.20 -9.21
CA THR A 25 -10.60 -3.30 -8.57
C THR A 25 -10.66 -2.14 -7.61
N ASN A 26 -11.60 -1.20 -7.83
CA ASN A 26 -11.85 -0.09 -6.91
C ASN A 26 -11.87 -0.65 -5.49
N SER A 27 -10.79 -0.39 -4.75
CA SER A 27 -10.62 -0.93 -3.41
C SER A 27 -10.74 0.24 -2.46
N ASN A 28 -11.67 0.07 -1.52
CA ASN A 28 -11.98 1.07 -0.53
C ASN A 28 -11.45 0.58 0.81
N TYR A 29 -10.81 1.50 1.52
CA TYR A 29 -10.29 1.27 2.85
C TYR A 29 -10.85 2.33 3.78
N SER A 30 -11.09 1.94 5.03
CA SER A 30 -11.38 2.88 6.09
C SER A 30 -10.18 3.03 7.00
N VAL A 31 -9.93 4.26 7.40
CA VAL A 31 -8.90 4.66 8.37
C VAL A 31 -9.60 5.15 9.61
N SER A 32 -9.19 4.61 10.75
CA SER A 32 -9.67 5.01 12.07
C SER A 32 -8.52 5.29 13.02
N LEU A 33 -8.72 6.22 13.95
CA LEU A 33 -7.82 6.41 15.08
C LEU A 33 -8.10 5.34 16.13
N TYR A 34 -7.06 4.65 16.56
CA TYR A 34 -7.10 3.59 17.58
C TYR A 34 -8.14 2.50 17.31
N GLY A 35 -8.45 2.26 16.02
CA GLY A 35 -9.47 1.28 15.60
C GLY A 35 -10.91 1.67 15.94
N LYS A 36 -11.18 2.91 16.36
CA LYS A 36 -12.47 3.30 16.96
C LYS A 36 -13.06 4.59 16.39
N ILE A 37 -12.23 5.59 16.10
CA ILE A 37 -12.71 6.92 15.70
C ILE A 37 -12.50 7.06 14.20
N ASN A 38 -13.58 7.19 13.44
CA ASN A 38 -13.50 7.38 11.98
C ASN A 38 -12.64 8.61 11.63
N PHE A 39 -11.76 8.45 10.65
CA PHE A 39 -10.76 9.45 10.30
C PHE A 39 -10.75 9.79 8.80
N CYS A 40 -10.53 8.80 7.92
CA CYS A 40 -10.66 9.02 6.48
C CYS A 40 -10.99 7.72 5.77
N ASN A 41 -11.44 7.81 4.52
CA ASN A 41 -11.48 6.69 3.60
C ASN A 41 -10.36 6.82 2.57
N ILE A 42 -9.79 5.71 2.15
CA ILE A 42 -8.83 5.64 1.04
C ILE A 42 -9.51 4.89 -0.10
N THR A 43 -9.52 5.49 -1.28
CA THR A 43 -9.98 4.86 -2.51
C THR A 43 -8.80 4.70 -3.44
N LEU A 44 -8.56 3.47 -3.91
CA LEU A 44 -7.60 3.18 -4.96
C LEU A 44 -8.32 3.06 -6.31
N GLU A 45 -8.05 4.02 -7.18
CA GLU A 45 -8.36 4.02 -8.61
C GLU A 45 -7.03 4.27 -9.36
N GLU A 46 -7.04 4.96 -10.51
CA GLU A 46 -5.83 5.47 -11.19
C GLU A 46 -4.92 6.33 -10.29
N LYS A 47 -5.44 6.76 -9.15
CA LYS A 47 -4.78 7.53 -8.10
C LYS A 47 -5.22 7.04 -6.72
N ILE A 48 -4.49 7.43 -5.68
CA ILE A 48 -4.90 7.22 -4.29
C ILE A 48 -5.60 8.49 -3.81
N ILE A 49 -6.85 8.34 -3.40
CA ILE A 49 -7.68 9.44 -2.90
C ILE A 49 -7.93 9.24 -1.42
N PHE A 50 -7.56 10.23 -0.61
CA PHE A 50 -7.93 10.29 0.80
C PHE A 50 -9.14 11.21 0.96
N THR A 51 -10.22 10.69 1.55
CA THR A 51 -11.44 11.44 1.84
C THR A 51 -11.60 11.55 3.35
N PRO A 52 -11.31 12.71 3.96
CA PRO A 52 -11.51 12.92 5.40
C PRO A 52 -12.98 12.70 5.80
N ILE A 53 -13.20 12.08 6.95
CA ILE A 53 -14.53 11.91 7.57
C ILE A 53 -14.41 12.06 9.09
N GLY A 54 -15.47 12.51 9.77
CA GLY A 54 -15.51 12.54 11.23
C GLY A 54 -14.34 13.34 11.83
N ALA A 55 -13.47 12.70 12.62
CA ALA A 55 -12.32 13.40 13.23
C ALA A 55 -11.31 13.91 12.20
N GLY A 56 -11.24 13.29 11.01
CA GLY A 56 -10.38 13.76 9.94
C GLY A 56 -10.84 15.09 9.34
N GLU A 57 -12.13 15.40 9.31
CA GLU A 57 -12.64 16.67 8.77
C GLU A 57 -12.15 17.88 9.58
N MET A 58 -11.96 17.71 10.89
CA MET A 58 -11.44 18.76 11.77
C MET A 58 -9.91 18.91 11.70
N LEU A 59 -9.20 17.83 11.35
CA LEU A 59 -7.73 17.77 11.38
C LEU A 59 -7.10 18.01 10.00
N PHE A 60 -7.86 17.73 8.94
CA PHE A 60 -7.46 17.84 7.54
C PHE A 60 -8.48 18.73 6.84
N GLU A 61 -8.26 20.05 6.80
CA GLU A 61 -9.02 20.92 5.90
C GLU A 61 -8.94 20.32 4.48
N THR A 62 -10.08 19.84 3.98
CA THR A 62 -10.35 19.31 2.64
C THR A 62 -9.11 18.86 1.84
N LEU A 63 -8.30 17.98 2.42
CA LEU A 63 -7.20 17.35 1.70
C LEU A 63 -7.83 16.31 0.77
N LYS A 64 -8.31 16.78 -0.40
CA LYS A 64 -8.35 15.95 -1.60
C LYS A 64 -6.90 15.71 -1.99
N TYR A 65 -6.27 14.83 -1.24
CA TYR A 65 -4.92 14.39 -1.54
C TYR A 65 -5.04 13.44 -2.73
N ASP A 66 -4.65 13.96 -3.89
CA ASP A 66 -4.68 13.29 -5.17
C ASP A 66 -3.24 13.24 -5.70
N LYS A 67 -2.66 12.04 -5.75
CA LYS A 67 -1.35 11.80 -6.35
C LYS A 67 -1.56 10.92 -7.58
N ASN A 68 -1.14 11.41 -8.74
CA ASN A 68 -1.41 10.77 -10.04
C ASN A 68 -0.32 9.78 -10.49
N SER A 69 0.62 9.38 -9.65
CA SER A 69 1.69 8.47 -10.09
C SER A 69 2.12 7.53 -8.96
N PHE A 70 1.76 6.26 -9.13
CA PHE A 70 2.24 5.14 -8.34
C PHE A 70 2.87 4.17 -9.33
N GLY A 71 4.20 4.14 -9.41
CA GLY A 71 4.87 3.04 -10.09
C GLY A 71 4.53 1.70 -9.43
N GLU A 72 4.69 0.60 -10.15
CA GLU A 72 4.43 -0.77 -9.63
C GLU A 72 5.20 -1.08 -8.32
N LYS A 73 6.31 -0.37 -8.10
CA LYS A 73 7.18 -0.48 -6.92
C LYS A 73 6.75 0.36 -5.73
N ASN A 74 5.63 1.09 -5.83
CA ASN A 74 5.22 1.97 -4.76
C ASN A 74 4.73 1.19 -3.54
N LEU A 75 5.29 1.50 -2.36
CA LEU A 75 5.00 0.81 -1.11
C LEU A 75 3.54 0.95 -0.68
N ILE A 76 2.93 2.12 -0.86
CA ILE A 76 1.53 2.34 -0.46
C ILE A 76 0.62 1.47 -1.32
N LEU A 77 0.86 1.46 -2.63
CA LEU A 77 0.11 0.61 -3.55
C LEU A 77 0.35 -0.87 -3.25
N PHE A 78 1.59 -1.29 -3.00
CA PHE A 78 1.92 -2.66 -2.60
C PHE A 78 1.11 -3.09 -1.37
N LEU A 79 1.11 -2.28 -0.31
CA LEU A 79 0.42 -2.55 0.95
C LEU A 79 -1.11 -2.59 0.82
N LEU A 80 -1.68 -1.81 -0.10
CA LEU A 80 -3.12 -1.66 -0.29
C LEU A 80 -3.63 -2.35 -1.56
N SER A 81 -2.81 -3.12 -2.28
CA SER A 81 -3.21 -3.72 -3.56
C SER A 81 -4.26 -4.84 -3.42
N GLY A 82 -4.39 -5.42 -2.24
CA GLY A 82 -5.20 -6.63 -2.02
C GLY A 82 -4.66 -7.88 -2.71
N ASN A 83 -3.53 -7.79 -3.41
CA ASN A 83 -2.89 -8.91 -4.06
C ASN A 83 -2.22 -9.85 -3.03
N PRO A 84 -2.15 -11.16 -3.30
CA PRO A 84 -1.34 -12.07 -2.51
C PRO A 84 0.13 -11.63 -2.50
N ILE A 85 0.73 -11.59 -1.32
CA ILE A 85 2.13 -11.23 -1.11
C ILE A 85 2.92 -12.41 -0.55
N ALA A 86 4.12 -12.64 -1.10
CA ALA A 86 5.02 -13.67 -0.63
C ALA A 86 6.06 -13.06 0.33
N ILE A 87 5.68 -12.88 1.59
CA ILE A 87 6.57 -12.33 2.61
C ILE A 87 7.70 -13.33 2.91
N GLN A 88 8.93 -12.85 2.89
CA GLN A 88 10.10 -13.55 3.41
C GLN A 88 10.49 -12.93 4.76
N ASP A 89 10.30 -13.68 5.84
CA ASP A 89 10.60 -13.19 7.19
C ASP A 89 12.06 -12.74 7.33
N ALA A 90 12.24 -11.62 8.03
CA ALA A 90 13.52 -10.98 8.32
C ALA A 90 14.40 -10.62 7.11
N LYS A 91 13.88 -10.69 5.88
CA LYS A 91 14.60 -10.34 4.66
C LYS A 91 14.29 -8.92 4.20
N TRP A 92 15.35 -8.16 3.89
CA TRP A 92 15.21 -6.86 3.23
C TRP A 92 14.86 -7.03 1.76
N GLU A 93 13.72 -6.51 1.37
CA GLU A 93 13.31 -6.30 -0.02
C GLU A 93 13.81 -4.92 -0.45
N LYS A 94 14.56 -4.93 -1.55
CA LYS A 94 15.15 -3.73 -2.16
C LYS A 94 14.24 -3.26 -3.28
N ASP A 95 14.52 -2.06 -3.77
CA ASP A 95 13.86 -1.48 -4.95
C ASP A 95 12.37 -1.18 -4.76
N MET A 96 11.97 -0.88 -3.52
CA MET A 96 10.66 -0.28 -3.24
C MET A 96 10.74 1.23 -3.30
N GLU A 97 9.64 1.89 -3.61
CA GLU A 97 9.57 3.34 -3.69
C GLU A 97 8.45 3.87 -2.78
N LEU A 98 8.74 4.93 -2.06
CA LEU A 98 7.73 5.79 -1.46
C LEU A 98 7.18 6.74 -2.55
N LEU A 99 6.36 7.72 -2.15
CA LEU A 99 5.90 8.75 -3.10
C LEU A 99 7.06 9.58 -3.64
N ASP A 100 6.83 10.20 -4.79
CA ASP A 100 7.80 11.04 -5.50
C ASP A 100 9.11 10.27 -5.78
N GLU A 101 8.99 8.97 -6.12
CA GLU A 101 10.07 8.05 -6.52
C GLU A 101 11.20 7.91 -5.48
N MET A 102 10.89 8.10 -4.21
CA MET A 102 11.87 7.99 -3.14
C MET A 102 12.16 6.52 -2.81
N SER A 103 13.33 6.04 -3.23
CA SER A 103 13.75 4.66 -2.99
C SER A 103 13.88 4.31 -1.49
N CYS A 104 13.36 3.14 -1.14
CA CYS A 104 13.42 2.56 0.19
C CYS A 104 13.64 1.03 0.13
N GLU A 105 14.07 0.49 1.25
CA GLU A 105 14.13 -0.93 1.55
C GLU A 105 13.07 -1.22 2.61
N ILE A 106 12.39 -2.36 2.49
CA ILE A 106 11.42 -2.80 3.47
C ILE A 106 11.76 -4.19 3.99
N ARG A 107 11.31 -4.52 5.19
CA ARG A 107 11.40 -5.87 5.73
C ARG A 107 10.22 -6.15 6.64
N PHE A 108 9.66 -7.34 6.52
CA PHE A 108 8.68 -7.87 7.45
C PHE A 108 9.40 -8.71 8.52
N LEU A 109 8.98 -8.55 9.77
CA LEU A 109 9.40 -9.35 10.91
C LEU A 109 8.17 -9.99 11.53
N GLU A 110 8.07 -11.30 11.45
CA GLU A 110 6.97 -12.04 12.07
C GLU A 110 6.98 -11.78 13.58
N ALA A 111 5.83 -11.37 14.12
CA ALA A 111 5.67 -11.00 15.51
C ALA A 111 4.71 -11.93 16.25
N ASN A 112 3.65 -12.38 15.59
CA ASN A 112 2.68 -13.31 16.18
C ASN A 112 1.81 -13.97 15.10
N GLU A 113 1.12 -15.05 15.48
CA GLU A 113 -0.03 -15.59 14.76
C GLU A 113 -1.30 -15.41 15.60
N GLU A 114 -2.42 -15.10 14.97
CA GLU A 114 -3.71 -14.96 15.66
C GLU A 114 -4.89 -15.32 14.75
N THR A 115 -5.99 -15.77 15.35
CA THR A 115 -7.23 -16.05 14.63
C THR A 115 -8.27 -14.98 14.98
N ILE A 116 -8.72 -14.20 14.00
CA ILE A 116 -9.77 -13.20 14.18
C ILE A 116 -10.96 -13.57 13.29
N ASN A 117 -12.14 -13.70 13.88
CA ASN A 117 -13.39 -14.01 13.17
C ASN A 117 -13.25 -15.20 12.21
N THR A 118 -12.61 -16.29 12.66
CA THR A 118 -12.33 -17.53 11.89
C THR A 118 -11.25 -17.42 10.80
N ILE A 119 -10.60 -16.27 10.67
CA ILE A 119 -9.48 -16.08 9.74
C ILE A 119 -8.17 -16.17 10.51
N ASP A 120 -7.33 -17.14 10.15
CA ASP A 120 -5.96 -17.22 10.64
C ASP A 120 -5.11 -16.14 9.98
N MET A 121 -4.42 -15.38 10.82
CA MET A 121 -3.63 -14.23 10.43
C MET A 121 -2.22 -14.34 10.99
N VAL A 122 -1.27 -13.78 10.24
CA VAL A 122 0.09 -13.55 10.69
C VAL A 122 0.29 -12.05 10.87
N LEU A 123 0.77 -11.66 12.04
CA LEU A 123 1.11 -10.29 12.38
C LEU A 123 2.60 -10.08 12.13
N TYR A 124 2.91 -9.11 11.28
CA TYR A 124 4.25 -8.64 11.04
C TYR A 124 4.46 -7.24 11.57
N ARG A 125 5.67 -6.95 12.04
CA ARG A 125 6.20 -5.59 12.06
C ARG A 125 6.82 -5.29 10.70
N LEU A 126 6.46 -4.16 10.11
CA LEU A 126 7.08 -3.63 8.89
C LEU A 126 8.15 -2.61 9.27
N ASP A 127 9.38 -2.90 8.91
CA ASP A 127 10.50 -1.96 8.95
C ASP A 127 10.67 -1.30 7.59
N ILE A 128 10.90 0.01 7.57
CA ILE A 128 11.19 0.78 6.35
C ILE A 128 12.50 1.55 6.58
N LYS A 129 13.42 1.43 5.62
CA LYS A 129 14.67 2.17 5.62
C LYS A 129 14.80 2.92 4.31
N LYS A 130 15.08 4.22 4.39
CA LYS A 130 15.40 5.02 3.20
C LYS A 130 16.74 4.60 2.60
N SER A 131 16.79 4.44 1.28
CA SER A 131 18.02 4.00 0.58
C SER A 131 18.96 5.16 0.24
N ASN A 132 18.46 6.39 0.16
CA ASN A 132 19.20 7.59 -0.21
C ASN A 132 19.26 8.62 0.94
N THR A 133 20.35 9.40 1.00
CA THR A 133 20.61 10.39 2.08
C THR A 133 19.95 11.75 1.85
N THR A 134 19.20 11.94 0.76
CA THR A 134 18.69 13.25 0.36
C THR A 134 17.63 13.78 1.34
N THR A 135 18.01 14.63 2.29
CA THR A 135 17.08 15.28 3.21
C THR A 135 16.23 16.29 2.45
N THR A 136 15.07 15.88 1.97
CA THR A 136 14.09 16.81 1.39
C THR A 136 13.27 17.43 2.50
N LYS A 137 13.51 18.73 2.79
CA LYS A 137 12.64 19.54 3.65
C LYS A 137 11.16 19.45 3.24
N ASP A 138 10.92 19.22 1.95
CA ASP A 138 9.61 19.16 1.33
C ASP A 138 9.11 17.72 1.11
N MET A 139 9.55 16.77 1.93
CA MET A 139 9.06 15.39 1.85
C MET A 139 7.54 15.34 2.09
N ASP A 140 6.87 14.56 1.24
CA ASP A 140 5.45 14.31 1.32
C ASP A 140 5.01 13.81 2.72
N ILE A 141 3.81 14.22 3.15
CA ILE A 141 3.30 13.86 4.47
C ILE A 141 3.14 12.34 4.66
N LEU A 142 2.72 11.60 3.63
CA LEU A 142 2.59 10.15 3.73
C LEU A 142 3.97 9.50 3.86
N ASN A 143 4.96 9.97 3.10
CA ASN A 143 6.34 9.53 3.24
C ASN A 143 6.88 9.79 4.65
N LYS A 144 6.60 10.98 5.20
CA LYS A 144 6.95 11.32 6.60
C LYS A 144 6.27 10.39 7.60
N ILE A 145 4.99 10.07 7.40
CA ILE A 145 4.24 9.16 8.26
C ILE A 145 4.90 7.77 8.26
N PHE A 146 5.18 7.20 7.09
CA PHE A 146 5.81 5.89 6.99
C PHE A 146 7.22 5.88 7.61
N LEU A 147 8.07 6.85 7.26
CA LEU A 147 9.47 6.88 7.70
C LEU A 147 9.65 7.25 9.18
N ASN A 148 8.79 8.10 9.73
CA ASN A 148 8.88 8.54 11.12
C ASN A 148 7.85 7.82 12.03
N SER A 149 7.20 6.78 11.52
CA SER A 149 6.38 5.92 12.36
C SER A 149 7.26 5.22 13.39
N SER A 150 6.76 5.07 14.62
CA SER A 150 7.49 4.30 15.63
C SER A 150 7.36 2.80 15.40
N VAL A 151 6.18 2.37 14.94
CA VAL A 151 5.87 0.98 14.61
C VAL A 151 4.84 0.97 13.48
N ILE A 152 5.06 0.11 12.49
CA ILE A 152 4.03 -0.28 11.52
C ILE A 152 3.75 -1.77 11.71
N LYS A 153 2.48 -2.11 11.89
CA LYS A 153 1.99 -3.48 12.02
C LYS A 153 1.18 -3.84 10.79
N VAL A 154 1.39 -5.03 10.25
CA VAL A 154 0.70 -5.53 9.07
C VAL A 154 0.14 -6.92 9.38
N TRP A 155 -1.15 -7.09 9.17
CA TRP A 155 -1.83 -8.38 9.32
C TRP A 155 -2.11 -8.98 7.96
N THR A 156 -1.68 -10.21 7.75
CA THR A 156 -1.92 -10.94 6.51
C THR A 156 -2.76 -12.19 6.75
N ASN A 157 -3.69 -12.49 5.84
CA ASN A 157 -4.39 -13.77 5.79
C ASN A 157 -3.38 -14.91 5.55
N LYS A 158 -3.36 -15.94 6.39
CA LYS A 158 -2.41 -17.06 6.26
C LYS A 158 -2.65 -17.89 4.99
N GLU A 159 -3.91 -18.07 4.59
CA GLU A 159 -4.31 -18.86 3.42
C GLU A 159 -4.19 -18.06 2.12
N LYS A 160 -4.86 -16.90 2.06
CA LYS A 160 -4.90 -16.04 0.86
C LYS A 160 -3.63 -15.24 0.65
N LYS A 161 -2.81 -15.10 1.69
CA LYS A 161 -1.58 -14.29 1.70
C LYS A 161 -1.81 -12.82 1.36
N THR A 162 -3.00 -12.29 1.62
CA THR A 162 -3.35 -10.89 1.37
C THR A 162 -3.24 -10.05 2.64
N ILE A 163 -2.88 -8.77 2.51
CA ILE A 163 -2.94 -7.82 3.64
C ILE A 163 -4.41 -7.50 3.94
N ILE A 164 -4.81 -7.60 5.21
CA ILE A 164 -6.18 -7.33 5.67
C ILE A 164 -6.25 -6.02 6.46
N LYS A 165 -5.22 -5.76 7.27
CA LYS A 165 -5.17 -4.64 8.20
C LYS A 165 -3.76 -4.11 8.32
N ILE A 166 -3.63 -2.79 8.47
CA ILE A 166 -2.39 -2.10 8.75
C ILE A 166 -2.63 -1.18 9.95
N SER A 167 -1.66 -1.08 10.86
CA SER A 167 -1.66 -0.07 11.93
C SER A 167 -0.35 0.69 11.88
N ILE A 168 -0.43 2.02 11.89
CA ILE A 168 0.71 2.92 11.84
C ILE A 168 0.68 3.80 13.09
N MET A 169 1.74 3.73 13.89
CA MET A 169 1.93 4.62 15.04
C MET A 169 2.72 5.86 14.59
N TYR A 170 2.07 7.02 14.54
CA TYR A 170 2.70 8.28 14.14
C TYR A 170 2.27 9.43 15.06
N ASN A 171 3.23 10.22 15.55
CA ASN A 171 3.00 11.33 16.49
C ASN A 171 2.11 10.96 17.70
N GLY A 172 2.25 9.74 18.23
CA GLY A 172 1.49 9.25 19.38
C GLY A 172 0.06 8.79 19.07
N LEU A 173 -0.39 8.93 17.81
CA LEU A 173 -1.68 8.44 17.34
C LEU A 173 -1.50 7.10 16.61
N GLU A 174 -2.45 6.19 16.82
CA GLU A 174 -2.55 4.95 16.04
C GLU A 174 -3.53 5.16 14.89
N TYR A 175 -3.07 5.00 13.65
CA TYR A 175 -3.89 5.01 12.45
C TYR A 175 -4.08 3.58 11.98
N VAL A 176 -5.32 3.08 12.05
CA VAL A 176 -5.68 1.72 11.65
C VAL A 176 -6.39 1.75 10.31
N VAL A 177 -5.79 1.12 9.30
CA VAL A 177 -6.33 0.96 7.95
C VAL A 177 -6.89 -0.44 7.80
N THR A 178 -8.14 -0.56 7.36
CA THR A 178 -8.81 -1.84 7.10
C THR A 178 -9.47 -1.81 5.74
N SER A 179 -9.38 -2.93 5.01
CA SER A 179 -10.13 -3.08 3.76
C SER A 179 -11.62 -3.13 4.04
N ASN A 180 -12.40 -2.35 3.30
CA ASN A 180 -13.86 -2.44 3.26
C ASN A 180 -14.19 -3.50 2.20
N ALA A 181 -14.21 -4.76 2.62
CA ALA A 181 -14.68 -5.88 1.81
C ALA A 181 -16.21 -5.87 1.68
#